data_AF-A0A9K3L472-F1
#
_entry.id   AF-A0A9K3L472-F1
#
_cell.length_a   1.000
_cell.length_b   1.000
_cell.length_c   1.000
_cell.angle_alpha   90.00
_cell.angle_beta   90.00
_cell.angle_gamma   90.00
#
_symmetry.space_group_name_H-M   'P 1'
#
loop_
_entity.id
_entity.type
_entity.pdbx_description
1 polymer ?
#
loop_
_entity_poly.entity_id
_entity_poly.type
_entity_poly.pdbx_seq_one_letter_code
_entity_poly.pdbx_strand_id
1 'polypeptide(L)'
;MDDVLYHFVRAEETLVFHPLCLKGINEPRFSCRQQSSAMPPKAAEVDTSATVQVESDFKSHPSQNRRRSQQWSIADELLCPICLELPLDPVIAEDGRIYERCEIQKHINQTGKTIHLKSPVTNKVMGPKLVPCLQIKNIIEKAIENEEIEGDLAENWKSKQSTKKVFDEWLHKAEQGDGEAMVQVAKAFSFGLLGREKDLQKGREWWRKAADADNIWGLTFRAYVLLTTEDTSESIPLRAHGLILLTQAAERGSDLACYLLGMMYADGNDLLPQSKKRAAHFLKKGLGESAVSIVCPPTEICTESHKCNVCLFCDIKRKEAKEYLKQLVDEV
;
A
#
# COMPACT_ATOMS: atom_id res chain seq x y z
N MET A 1 -0.35 -4.26 -18.54
CA MET A 1 0.90 -4.00 -17.77
C MET A 1 0.70 -3.70 -16.28
N ASP A 2 -0.43 -3.17 -15.78
CA ASP A 2 -0.63 -2.88 -14.34
C ASP A 2 -1.62 -3.79 -13.57
N ASP A 3 -2.24 -4.80 -14.22
CA ASP A 3 -3.35 -5.58 -13.62
C ASP A 3 -2.94 -6.81 -12.78
N VAL A 4 -1.66 -7.21 -12.77
CA VAL A 4 -1.29 -8.56 -12.29
C VAL A 4 -1.20 -8.68 -10.76
N LEU A 5 -0.98 -7.58 -10.03
CA LEU A 5 -1.17 -7.56 -8.55
C LEU A 5 -2.52 -6.97 -8.14
N TYR A 6 -3.31 -6.48 -9.11
CA TYR A 6 -4.62 -5.91 -8.86
C TYR A 6 -5.59 -6.97 -8.34
N HIS A 7 -5.49 -8.21 -8.82
CA HIS A 7 -6.31 -9.33 -8.35
C HIS A 7 -5.99 -9.85 -6.95
N PHE A 8 -4.84 -9.50 -6.35
CA PHE A 8 -4.55 -9.80 -4.94
C PHE A 8 -5.13 -8.74 -3.99
N VAL A 9 -5.50 -7.55 -4.50
CA VAL A 9 -5.91 -6.38 -3.70
C VAL A 9 -7.36 -5.95 -3.98
N ARG A 10 -7.97 -6.34 -5.11
CA ARG A 10 -9.33 -5.89 -5.48
C ARG A 10 -10.49 -6.74 -4.94
N ALA A 11 -10.37 -7.25 -3.72
CA ALA A 11 -11.56 -7.66 -2.95
C ALA A 11 -12.45 -6.46 -2.55
N GLU A 12 -12.06 -5.25 -2.93
CA GLU A 12 -12.66 -4.02 -2.43
C GLU A 12 -13.78 -3.42 -3.28
N GLU A 13 -14.08 -3.82 -4.54
CA GLU A 13 -15.15 -3.05 -5.24
C GLU A 13 -15.91 -3.65 -6.43
N THR A 14 -15.69 -4.89 -6.89
CA THR A 14 -16.57 -5.46 -7.93
C THR A 14 -16.50 -6.99 -7.97
N LEU A 15 -17.66 -7.64 -7.89
CA LEU A 15 -17.88 -9.00 -8.39
C LEU A 15 -17.58 -9.03 -9.89
N VAL A 16 -16.34 -9.29 -10.28
CA VAL A 16 -15.99 -9.59 -11.69
C VAL A 16 -15.08 -10.81 -11.72
N PHE A 17 -15.66 -11.89 -12.23
CA PHE A 17 -14.99 -13.09 -12.72
C PHE A 17 -13.86 -12.71 -13.70
N HIS A 18 -12.66 -13.27 -13.51
CA HIS A 18 -11.61 -13.20 -14.53
C HIS A 18 -12.02 -14.04 -15.77
N PRO A 19 -11.74 -13.57 -17.00
CA PRO A 19 -12.32 -14.09 -18.24
C PRO A 19 -11.68 -15.38 -18.79
N LEU A 20 -11.55 -16.42 -17.95
CA LEU A 20 -11.37 -17.79 -18.46
C LEU A 20 -12.70 -18.57 -18.57
N CYS A 21 -13.81 -17.95 -18.17
CA CYS A 21 -15.16 -18.48 -18.35
C CYS A 21 -16.07 -17.32 -18.75
N LEU A 22 -16.58 -17.34 -19.99
CA LEU A 22 -17.88 -16.82 -20.44
C LEU A 22 -17.89 -16.72 -21.98
N LYS A 23 -18.17 -17.84 -22.65
CA LYS A 23 -18.70 -17.81 -24.02
C LYS A 23 -20.21 -17.70 -23.94
N GLY A 24 -20.73 -16.59 -24.45
CA GLY A 24 -22.13 -16.41 -24.84
C GLY A 24 -23.07 -16.02 -23.71
N ILE A 25 -23.62 -14.81 -23.78
CA ILE A 25 -25.05 -14.45 -23.69
C ILE A 25 -25.15 -12.92 -23.93
N ASN A 26 -26.12 -12.52 -24.75
CA ASN A 26 -26.37 -11.16 -25.27
C ASN A 26 -26.64 -10.08 -24.20
N GLU A 27 -26.08 -8.88 -24.41
CA GLU A 27 -26.46 -7.63 -23.72
C GLU A 27 -27.77 -7.03 -24.23
N PRO A 28 -28.42 -6.17 -23.43
CA PRO A 28 -28.99 -4.93 -23.95
C PRO A 28 -28.40 -3.67 -23.29
N ARG A 29 -28.09 -2.71 -24.16
CA ARG A 29 -27.52 -1.38 -23.90
C ARG A 29 -28.43 -0.47 -23.07
N PHE A 30 -27.87 0.31 -22.15
CA PHE A 30 -28.44 1.61 -21.76
C PHE A 30 -27.36 2.70 -21.61
N SER A 31 -27.58 3.80 -22.31
CA SER A 31 -26.74 4.99 -22.43
C SER A 31 -26.94 5.96 -21.25
N CYS A 32 -25.86 6.47 -20.66
CA CYS A 32 -25.94 7.60 -19.75
C CYS A 32 -25.62 8.91 -20.49
N ARG A 33 -26.55 9.88 -20.35
CA ARG A 33 -26.65 11.13 -21.08
C ARG A 33 -25.89 12.24 -20.33
N GLN A 34 -25.02 12.95 -21.04
CA GLN A 34 -24.40 14.20 -20.59
C GLN A 34 -25.46 15.27 -20.33
N GLN A 35 -25.30 16.06 -19.26
CA GLN A 35 -25.79 17.44 -19.23
C GLN A 35 -24.77 18.37 -18.54
N SER A 36 -24.67 19.55 -19.14
CA SER A 36 -23.69 20.62 -19.00
C SER A 36 -24.33 21.91 -18.46
N SER A 37 -23.49 22.90 -18.15
CA SER A 37 -23.76 24.36 -17.95
C SER A 37 -24.18 24.77 -16.52
N ALA A 38 -23.81 25.94 -15.96
CA ALA A 38 -23.42 27.23 -16.54
C ALA A 38 -22.55 28.11 -15.58
N MET A 39 -21.97 29.18 -16.15
CA MET A 39 -21.10 30.24 -15.59
C MET A 39 -21.83 31.33 -14.76
N PRO A 40 -21.09 32.24 -14.05
CA PRO A 40 -21.61 33.16 -13.02
C PRO A 40 -21.95 34.57 -13.55
N PRO A 41 -22.60 35.45 -12.76
CA PRO A 41 -22.77 36.86 -13.11
C PRO A 41 -21.68 37.79 -12.56
N LYS A 42 -21.54 38.92 -13.24
CA LYS A 42 -20.50 39.95 -13.23
C LYS A 42 -20.64 41.02 -12.12
N ALA A 43 -19.53 41.76 -11.98
CA ALA A 43 -19.20 42.87 -11.09
C ALA A 43 -20.05 44.16 -11.22
N ALA A 44 -19.92 45.02 -10.20
CA ALA A 44 -20.19 46.47 -10.25
C ALA A 44 -19.10 47.24 -9.48
N GLU A 45 -18.81 48.44 -9.96
CA GLU A 45 -17.63 49.32 -9.74
C GLU A 45 -17.75 50.31 -8.57
N VAL A 46 -16.60 50.54 -7.90
CA VAL A 46 -15.90 51.81 -7.58
C VAL A 46 -16.63 52.94 -6.81
N ASP A 47 -16.06 53.37 -5.67
CA ASP A 47 -15.57 54.76 -5.54
C ASP A 47 -14.59 54.97 -4.36
N THR A 48 -13.87 56.08 -4.44
CA THR A 48 -12.61 56.44 -3.80
C THR A 48 -12.74 57.47 -2.66
N SER A 49 -11.66 57.59 -1.88
CA SER A 49 -11.24 58.71 -1.01
C SER A 49 -11.74 58.76 0.46
N ALA A 50 -10.78 58.71 1.39
CA ALA A 50 -10.46 59.79 2.34
C ALA A 50 -9.61 59.25 3.52
N THR A 51 -8.45 59.88 3.72
CA THR A 51 -7.60 59.77 4.91
C THR A 51 -8.18 60.67 6.01
N VAL A 52 -8.09 60.26 7.29
CA VAL A 52 -7.83 61.11 8.49
C VAL A 52 -7.74 60.19 9.72
N GLN A 53 -6.71 60.41 10.53
CA GLN A 53 -6.54 59.82 11.87
C GLN A 53 -7.39 60.58 12.91
N VAL A 54 -7.75 59.91 14.02
CA VAL A 54 -7.66 60.37 15.43
C VAL A 54 -8.62 59.54 16.31
N GLU A 55 -8.12 59.12 17.48
CA GLU A 55 -8.77 58.33 18.53
C GLU A 55 -9.98 59.00 19.20
N SER A 56 -10.93 58.21 19.73
CA SER A 56 -11.47 58.39 21.09
C SER A 56 -12.51 57.32 21.48
N ASP A 57 -12.49 56.98 22.76
CA ASP A 57 -13.20 55.92 23.48
C ASP A 57 -14.72 55.87 23.32
N PHE A 58 -15.31 54.66 23.29
CA PHE A 58 -16.59 54.40 23.99
C PHE A 58 -16.70 52.93 24.43
N LYS A 59 -17.04 52.75 25.72
CA LYS A 59 -17.03 51.47 26.45
C LYS A 59 -18.22 50.55 26.11
N SER A 60 -17.85 49.27 25.94
CA SER A 60 -18.51 48.02 26.38
C SER A 60 -19.95 47.68 25.92
N HIS A 61 -20.06 46.55 25.20
CA HIS A 61 -20.96 45.46 25.59
C HIS A 61 -20.38 44.08 25.21
N PRO A 62 -20.68 43.02 26.00
CA PRO A 62 -19.86 41.82 26.07
C PRO A 62 -20.33 40.78 25.05
N SER A 63 -19.60 40.62 23.94
CA SER A 63 -19.69 39.39 23.16
C SER A 63 -18.64 38.42 23.69
N GLN A 64 -19.14 37.31 24.22
CA GLN A 64 -18.37 36.19 24.74
C GLN A 64 -17.49 35.59 23.64
N ASN A 65 -16.34 36.19 23.37
CA ASN A 65 -15.29 35.54 22.60
C ASN A 65 -14.48 34.72 23.61
N ARG A 66 -14.80 33.42 23.69
CA ARG A 66 -13.94 32.42 24.34
C ARG A 66 -12.56 32.51 23.70
N ARG A 67 -11.68 33.32 24.27
CA ARG A 67 -10.25 33.20 24.08
C ARG A 67 -9.86 31.86 24.68
N ARG A 68 -9.87 30.81 23.86
CA ARG A 68 -9.03 29.65 24.11
C ARG A 68 -7.63 30.22 24.11
N SER A 69 -7.03 30.33 25.29
CA SER A 69 -5.60 30.59 25.46
C SER A 69 -4.86 29.47 24.73
N GLN A 70 -4.55 29.68 23.45
CA GLN A 70 -3.70 28.78 22.69
C GLN A 70 -2.31 28.94 23.28
N GLN A 71 -1.98 28.04 24.19
CA GLN A 71 -0.61 27.83 24.63
C GLN A 71 0.14 27.31 23.41
N TRP A 72 0.98 28.16 22.82
CA TRP A 72 1.86 27.80 21.71
C TRP A 72 2.73 26.62 22.15
N SER A 73 2.60 25.48 21.48
CA SER A 73 3.41 24.30 21.78
C SER A 73 4.63 24.28 20.86
N ILE A 74 5.77 23.85 21.39
CA ILE A 74 6.97 23.57 20.57
C ILE A 74 6.66 22.54 19.47
N ALA A 75 5.67 21.66 19.69
CA ALA A 75 5.22 20.70 18.70
C ALA A 75 4.74 21.38 17.41
N ASP A 76 4.01 22.50 17.50
CA ASP A 76 3.41 23.19 16.34
C ASP A 76 4.48 23.68 15.34
N GLU A 77 5.69 24.02 15.82
CA GLU A 77 6.81 24.44 14.98
C GLU A 77 7.54 23.26 14.31
N LEU A 78 7.46 22.07 14.91
CA LEU A 78 8.18 20.87 14.47
C LEU A 78 7.36 20.00 13.51
N LEU A 79 6.06 20.28 13.34
CA LEU A 79 5.20 19.52 12.44
C LEU A 79 5.56 19.76 10.96
N CYS A 80 5.50 18.68 10.19
CA CYS A 80 5.50 18.76 8.74
C CYS A 80 4.20 19.45 8.27
N PRO A 81 4.26 20.56 7.49
CA PRO A 81 3.07 21.26 7.04
C PRO A 81 2.15 20.46 6.10
N ILE A 82 2.65 19.39 5.48
CA ILE A 82 1.88 18.58 4.51
C ILE A 82 1.08 17.50 5.24
N CYS A 83 1.72 16.71 6.12
CA CYS A 83 1.08 15.58 6.80
C CYS A 83 0.61 15.89 8.22
N LEU A 84 0.94 17.06 8.77
CA LEU A 84 0.57 17.49 10.13
C LEU A 84 1.05 16.54 11.24
N GLU A 85 2.17 15.87 10.99
CA GLU A 85 2.81 14.95 11.92
C GLU A 85 4.27 15.32 12.11
N LEU A 86 4.87 14.83 13.19
CA LEU A 86 6.30 14.96 13.43
C LEU A 86 7.07 14.20 12.34
N PRO A 87 8.01 14.84 11.62
CA PRO A 87 8.79 14.18 10.58
C PRO A 87 9.76 13.16 11.18
N LEU A 88 9.82 11.98 10.56
CA LEU A 88 10.79 10.92 10.86
C LEU A 88 12.08 11.09 10.05
N ASP A 89 11.99 11.62 8.83
CA ASP A 89 13.12 12.03 7.98
C ASP A 89 12.99 13.52 7.57
N PRO A 90 13.24 14.44 8.52
CA PRO A 90 13.09 15.87 8.28
C PRO A 90 14.06 16.39 7.23
N VAL A 91 13.54 17.15 6.27
CA VAL A 91 14.29 17.88 5.25
C VAL A 91 13.89 19.33 5.22
N ILE A 92 14.85 20.21 4.95
CA ILE A 92 14.60 21.60 4.61
C ILE A 92 14.52 21.72 3.09
N ALA A 93 13.43 22.29 2.61
CA ALA A 93 13.27 22.63 1.21
C ALA A 93 13.70 24.09 0.96
N GLU A 94 13.87 24.50 -0.31
CA GLU A 94 14.37 25.85 -0.65
C GLU A 94 13.48 27.01 -0.18
N ASP A 95 12.23 26.73 0.20
CA ASP A 95 11.34 27.72 0.83
C ASP A 95 11.65 27.96 2.32
N GLY A 96 12.67 27.28 2.86
CA GLY A 96 13.14 27.39 4.25
C GLY A 96 12.30 26.63 5.26
N ARG A 97 11.33 25.82 4.82
CA ARG A 97 10.45 25.04 5.70
C ARG A 97 10.93 23.60 5.84
N ILE A 98 10.57 23.01 6.98
CA ILE A 98 10.85 21.60 7.30
C ILE A 98 9.67 20.75 6.84
N TYR A 99 9.98 19.63 6.19
CA TYR A 99 9.00 18.65 5.74
C TYR A 99 9.48 17.24 6.08
N GLU A 100 8.54 16.30 6.14
CA GLU A 100 8.85 14.88 5.97
C GLU A 100 9.28 14.64 4.52
N ARG A 101 10.42 13.95 4.31
CA ARG A 101 11.01 13.77 2.99
C ARG A 101 10.05 13.13 1.99
N CYS A 102 9.34 12.07 2.39
CA CYS A 102 8.45 11.38 1.45
C CYS A 102 7.32 12.30 0.94
N GLU A 103 6.79 13.14 1.82
CA GLU A 103 5.67 14.03 1.49
C GLU A 103 6.08 15.17 0.57
N ILE A 104 7.21 15.83 0.86
CA ILE A 104 7.69 16.89 -0.04
C ILE A 104 8.17 16.32 -1.38
N GLN A 105 8.72 15.09 -1.40
CA GLN A 105 9.11 14.46 -2.66
C GLN A 105 7.91 14.13 -3.53
N LYS A 106 6.79 13.67 -2.95
CA LYS A 106 5.52 13.50 -3.68
C LYS A 106 5.05 14.82 -4.27
N HIS A 107 5.07 15.90 -3.48
CA HIS A 107 4.70 17.23 -3.94
C HIS A 107 5.57 17.71 -5.12
N ILE A 108 6.90 17.51 -5.03
CA ILE A 108 7.84 17.82 -6.11
C ILE A 108 7.54 16.99 -7.36
N ASN A 109 7.29 15.69 -7.21
CA ASN A 109 7.01 14.79 -8.33
C ASN A 109 5.66 15.11 -9.00
N GLN A 110 4.66 15.53 -8.23
CA GLN A 110 3.35 15.94 -8.74
C GLN A 110 3.44 17.30 -9.45
N THR A 111 4.15 18.26 -8.85
CA THR A 111 4.26 19.63 -9.37
C THR A 111 5.32 19.76 -10.47
N GLY A 112 6.27 18.84 -10.58
CA GLY A 112 7.31 18.80 -11.63
C GLY A 112 6.78 18.62 -13.06
N LYS A 113 5.48 18.36 -13.21
CA LYS A 113 4.75 18.43 -14.50
C LYS A 113 4.38 19.85 -14.91
N THR A 114 4.49 20.81 -13.98
CA THR A 114 4.25 22.23 -14.22
C THR A 114 5.57 22.96 -14.44
N ILE A 115 5.51 24.08 -15.16
CA ILE A 115 6.69 24.87 -15.55
C ILE A 115 7.46 25.42 -14.33
N HIS A 116 6.80 25.58 -13.17
CA HIS A 116 7.41 26.10 -11.95
C HIS A 116 6.95 25.34 -10.71
N LEU A 117 7.90 24.69 -10.02
CA LEU A 117 7.69 24.12 -8.69
C LEU A 117 7.40 25.24 -7.68
N LYS A 118 6.37 25.04 -6.84
CA LYS A 118 5.95 26.01 -5.82
C LYS A 118 5.95 25.40 -4.43
N SER A 119 6.20 26.24 -3.42
CA SER A 119 6.09 25.89 -2.01
C SER A 119 4.66 25.43 -1.67
N PRO A 120 4.50 24.26 -1.00
CA PRO A 120 3.21 23.79 -0.51
C PRO A 120 2.49 24.80 0.39
N VAL A 121 3.24 25.64 1.11
CA VAL A 121 2.64 26.55 2.10
C VAL A 121 2.51 27.97 1.57
N THR A 122 3.54 28.50 0.90
CA THR A 122 3.55 29.91 0.49
C THR A 122 3.09 30.13 -0.94
N ASN A 123 2.95 29.05 -1.74
CA ASN A 123 2.63 29.10 -3.16
C ASN A 123 3.62 29.95 -4.00
N LYS A 124 4.80 30.26 -3.46
CA LYS A 124 5.91 30.93 -4.16
C LYS A 124 6.76 29.90 -4.90
N VAL A 125 7.41 30.32 -5.98
CA VAL A 125 8.33 29.47 -6.74
C VAL A 125 9.51 29.06 -5.85
N MET A 126 9.90 27.79 -5.91
CA MET A 126 11.05 27.23 -5.20
C MET A 126 11.74 26.16 -6.05
N GLY A 127 13.02 25.88 -5.81
CA GLY A 127 13.71 24.77 -6.44
C GLY A 127 13.45 23.42 -5.76
N PRO A 128 13.82 22.30 -6.41
CA PRO A 128 13.55 20.95 -5.93
C PRO A 128 14.56 20.45 -4.89
N LYS A 129 15.54 21.27 -4.50
CA LYS A 129 16.61 20.84 -3.60
C LYS A 129 16.07 20.60 -2.20
N LEU A 130 16.40 19.43 -1.64
CA LEU A 130 16.07 19.04 -0.28
C LEU A 130 17.37 18.81 0.50
N VAL A 131 17.50 19.45 1.66
CA VAL A 131 18.66 19.29 2.55
C VAL A 131 18.22 18.50 3.79
N PRO A 132 18.82 17.33 4.09
CA PRO A 132 18.53 16.59 5.33
C PRO A 132 18.78 17.45 6.57
N CYS A 133 17.86 17.42 7.54
CA CYS A 133 17.95 18.21 8.77
C CYS A 133 17.97 17.31 10.01
N LEU A 134 19.12 16.67 10.25
CA LEU A 134 19.29 15.75 11.39
C LEU A 134 19.12 16.45 12.76
N GLN A 135 19.39 17.75 12.83
CA GLN A 135 19.20 18.52 14.07
C GLN A 135 17.74 18.54 14.52
N ILE A 136 16.80 18.72 13.59
CA ILE A 136 15.37 18.70 13.92
C ILE A 136 14.94 17.32 14.38
N LYS A 137 15.45 16.26 13.75
CA LYS A 137 15.19 14.89 14.21
C LYS A 137 15.64 14.68 15.66
N ASN A 138 16.85 15.11 15.99
CA ASN A 138 17.40 14.99 17.34
C ASN A 138 16.61 15.84 18.36
N ILE A 139 16.09 17.00 17.95
CA ILE A 139 15.23 17.85 18.79
C ILE A 139 13.91 17.14 19.07
N ILE A 140 13.27 16.57 18.05
CA ILE A 140 12.02 15.80 18.20
C ILE A 140 12.24 14.61 19.14
N GLU A 141 13.33 13.86 18.94
CA GLU A 141 13.70 12.72 19.80
C GLU A 141 13.84 13.15 21.26
N LYS A 142 14.63 14.19 21.55
CA LYS A 142 14.82 14.70 22.91
C LYS A 142 13.55 15.28 23.53
N ALA A 143 12.74 15.99 22.75
CA ALA A 143 11.49 16.57 23.24
C ALA A 143 10.49 15.48 23.63
N ILE A 144 10.47 14.35 22.90
CA ILE A 144 9.66 13.18 23.25
C ILE A 144 10.23 12.44 24.48
N GLU A 145 11.57 12.33 24.59
CA GLU A 145 12.24 11.71 25.75
C GLU A 145 12.05 12.51 27.05
N ASN A 146 12.03 13.84 26.95
CA ASN A 146 11.82 14.76 28.06
C ASN A 146 10.35 15.00 28.41
N GLU A 147 9.42 14.32 27.73
CA GLU A 147 7.97 14.50 27.93
C GLU A 147 7.47 15.93 27.60
N GLU A 148 8.20 16.66 26.73
CA GLU A 148 7.78 17.97 26.20
C GLU A 148 6.76 17.84 25.05
N ILE A 149 6.79 16.69 24.35
CA ILE A 149 5.83 16.30 23.33
C ILE A 149 5.21 14.98 23.74
N GLU A 150 3.90 14.99 23.99
CA GLU A 150 3.14 13.85 24.51
C GLU A 150 1.91 13.52 23.66
N GLY A 151 1.20 12.46 24.05
CA GLY A 151 -0.04 12.00 23.43
C GLY A 151 0.15 11.43 22.03
N ASP A 152 -0.90 11.53 21.21
CA ASP A 152 -1.00 10.90 19.89
C ASP A 152 0.20 11.23 18.99
N LEU A 153 0.73 12.46 19.04
CA LEU A 153 1.89 12.86 18.22
C LEU A 153 3.15 12.06 18.57
N ALA A 154 3.44 11.92 19.85
CA ALA A 154 4.60 11.17 20.32
C ALA A 154 4.44 9.66 20.07
N GLU A 155 3.25 9.10 20.31
CA GLU A 155 2.95 7.70 20.06
C GLU A 155 3.06 7.34 18.58
N ASN A 156 2.47 8.16 17.70
CA ASN A 156 2.55 7.97 16.26
C ASN A 156 3.99 8.06 15.76
N TRP A 157 4.77 9.03 16.25
CA TRP A 157 6.17 9.16 15.87
C TRP A 157 7.01 7.96 16.31
N LYS A 158 6.85 7.49 17.56
CA LYS A 158 7.52 6.28 18.07
C LYS A 158 7.13 5.03 17.27
N SER A 159 5.85 4.88 16.93
CA SER A 159 5.34 3.78 16.10
C SER A 159 5.98 3.79 14.70
N LYS A 160 6.06 4.95 14.05
CA LYS A 160 6.75 5.12 12.76
C LYS A 160 8.25 4.84 12.85
N GLN A 161 8.89 5.27 13.92
CA GLN A 161 10.31 5.00 14.14
C GLN A 161 10.57 3.49 14.32
N SER A 162 9.72 2.81 15.08
CA SER A 162 9.80 1.35 15.30
C SER A 162 9.61 0.58 13.99
N THR A 163 8.55 0.88 13.24
CA THR A 163 8.29 0.22 11.94
C THR A 163 9.41 0.43 10.94
N LYS A 164 10.03 1.62 10.90
CA LYS A 164 11.22 1.89 10.09
C LYS A 164 12.41 1.03 10.50
N LYS A 165 12.72 0.94 11.82
CA LYS A 165 13.81 0.11 12.32
C LYS A 165 13.62 -1.37 11.94
N VAL A 166 12.41 -1.89 12.14
CA VAL A 166 12.06 -3.27 11.75
C VAL A 166 12.32 -3.48 10.25
N PHE A 167 11.89 -2.56 9.39
CA PHE A 167 12.16 -2.64 7.96
C PHE A 167 13.66 -2.61 7.64
N ASP A 168 14.42 -1.70 8.26
CA ASP A 168 15.86 -1.56 8.01
C ASP A 168 16.64 -2.82 8.44
N GLU A 169 16.24 -3.47 9.53
CA GLU A 169 16.79 -4.76 9.97
C GLU A 169 16.49 -5.89 8.96
N TRP A 170 15.26 -5.98 8.47
CA TRP A 170 14.90 -6.94 7.42
C TRP A 170 15.68 -6.67 6.14
N LEU A 171 15.82 -5.42 5.74
CA LEU A 171 16.59 -5.04 4.55
C LEU A 171 18.05 -5.48 4.68
N HIS A 172 18.67 -5.23 5.83
CA HIS A 172 20.05 -5.64 6.09
C HIS A 172 20.24 -7.16 6.00
N LYS A 173 19.35 -7.95 6.61
CA LYS A 173 19.38 -9.42 6.50
C LYS A 173 19.13 -9.90 5.07
N ALA A 174 18.20 -9.26 4.36
CA ALA A 174 17.90 -9.60 2.98
C ALA A 174 19.09 -9.34 2.04
N GLU A 175 19.85 -8.27 2.28
CA GLU A 175 21.08 -7.97 1.55
C GLU A 175 22.21 -8.98 1.83
N GLN A 176 22.19 -9.62 3.00
CA GLN A 176 23.10 -10.72 3.36
C GLN A 176 22.70 -12.07 2.78
N GLY A 177 21.58 -12.16 2.06
CA GLY A 177 21.12 -13.40 1.43
C GLY A 177 20.05 -14.16 2.23
N ASP A 178 19.52 -13.60 3.32
CA ASP A 178 18.43 -14.24 4.07
C ASP A 178 17.13 -14.23 3.24
N GLY A 179 16.72 -15.41 2.77
CA GLY A 179 15.54 -15.58 1.95
C GLY A 179 14.23 -15.23 2.66
N GLU A 180 14.12 -15.42 3.98
CA GLU A 180 12.93 -15.02 4.73
C GLU A 180 12.89 -13.50 4.89
N ALA A 181 14.04 -12.87 5.11
CA ALA A 181 14.12 -11.42 5.13
C ALA A 181 13.74 -10.79 3.78
N MET A 182 14.19 -11.39 2.66
CA MET A 182 13.78 -10.95 1.32
C MET A 182 12.26 -11.00 1.14
N VAL A 183 11.59 -12.02 1.70
CA VAL A 183 10.11 -12.14 1.69
C VAL A 183 9.47 -10.98 2.45
N GLN A 184 9.98 -10.62 3.63
CA GLN A 184 9.42 -9.52 4.42
C GLN A 184 9.60 -8.17 3.70
N VAL A 185 10.76 -7.93 3.09
CA VAL A 185 11.00 -6.74 2.26
C VAL A 185 10.08 -6.73 1.04
N ALA A 186 9.89 -7.87 0.37
CA ALA A 186 8.99 -7.99 -0.77
C ALA A 186 7.53 -7.70 -0.38
N LYS A 187 7.06 -8.20 0.78
CA LYS A 187 5.74 -7.90 1.34
C LYS A 187 5.60 -6.41 1.65
N ALA A 188 6.60 -5.80 2.28
CA ALA A 188 6.59 -4.38 2.62
C ALA A 188 6.36 -3.50 1.39
N PHE A 189 7.07 -3.75 0.27
CA PHE A 189 6.83 -3.02 -0.97
C PHE A 189 5.53 -3.44 -1.69
N SER A 190 5.18 -4.72 -1.74
CA SER A 190 4.01 -5.19 -2.49
C SER A 190 2.68 -4.70 -1.90
N PHE A 191 2.64 -4.54 -0.57
CA PHE A 191 1.43 -4.22 0.17
C PHE A 191 1.47 -2.86 0.88
N GLY A 192 2.61 -2.17 0.85
CA GLY A 192 2.79 -0.89 1.55
C GLY A 192 2.79 -1.04 3.08
N LEU A 193 3.54 -2.02 3.59
CA LEU A 193 3.65 -2.30 5.03
C LEU A 193 4.93 -1.66 5.62
N LEU A 194 5.01 -1.63 6.95
CA LEU A 194 6.20 -1.14 7.68
C LEU A 194 6.62 0.29 7.29
N GLY A 195 5.64 1.17 7.05
CA GLY A 195 5.90 2.56 6.67
C GLY A 195 6.48 2.73 5.25
N ARG A 196 6.30 1.73 4.38
CA ARG A 196 6.66 1.81 2.96
C ARG A 196 5.45 2.06 2.10
N GLU A 197 5.64 2.80 1.01
CA GLU A 197 4.64 2.93 -0.02
C GLU A 197 4.57 1.66 -0.86
N LYS A 198 3.37 1.40 -1.38
CA LYS A 198 3.13 0.28 -2.29
C LYS A 198 3.92 0.51 -3.59
N ASP A 199 4.88 -0.37 -3.84
CA ASP A 199 5.72 -0.40 -5.03
C ASP A 199 5.77 -1.84 -5.55
N LEU A 200 4.91 -2.13 -6.53
CA LEU A 200 4.78 -3.46 -7.11
C LEU A 200 6.04 -3.92 -7.83
N GLN A 201 6.79 -2.99 -8.42
CA GLN A 201 7.98 -3.32 -9.18
C GLN A 201 9.10 -3.75 -8.23
N LYS A 202 9.38 -2.95 -7.19
CA LYS A 202 10.34 -3.34 -6.15
C LYS A 202 9.92 -4.62 -5.43
N GLY A 203 8.63 -4.77 -5.14
CA GLY A 203 8.07 -6.00 -4.59
C GLY A 203 8.45 -7.22 -5.44
N ARG A 204 8.17 -7.18 -6.76
CA ARG A 204 8.52 -8.25 -7.70
C ARG A 204 10.01 -8.54 -7.75
N GLU A 205 10.87 -7.51 -7.71
CA GLU A 205 12.32 -7.70 -7.68
C GLU A 205 12.78 -8.46 -6.43
N TRP A 206 12.23 -8.12 -5.26
CA TRP A 206 12.54 -8.83 -4.02
C TRP A 206 11.95 -10.25 -3.97
N TRP A 207 10.75 -10.47 -4.52
CA TRP A 207 10.20 -11.81 -4.69
C TRP A 207 11.08 -12.68 -5.59
N ARG A 208 11.62 -12.11 -6.67
CA ARG A 208 12.58 -12.80 -7.53
C ARG A 208 13.85 -13.16 -6.77
N LYS A 209 14.43 -12.23 -6.00
CA LYS A 209 15.61 -12.50 -5.17
C LYS A 209 15.33 -13.61 -4.15
N ALA A 210 14.17 -13.58 -3.49
CA ALA A 210 13.75 -14.64 -2.56
C ALA A 210 13.64 -16.01 -3.26
N ALA A 211 13.10 -16.04 -4.48
CA ALA A 211 13.03 -17.26 -5.29
C ALA A 211 14.42 -17.76 -5.71
N ASP A 212 15.33 -16.86 -6.09
CA ASP A 212 16.71 -17.19 -6.43
C ASP A 212 17.48 -17.72 -5.20
N ALA A 213 17.10 -17.28 -3.99
CA ALA A 213 17.55 -17.81 -2.71
C ALA A 213 16.81 -19.08 -2.26
N ASP A 214 16.04 -19.71 -3.15
CA ASP A 214 15.29 -20.96 -2.91
C ASP A 214 14.25 -20.86 -1.78
N ASN A 215 13.77 -19.66 -1.46
CA ASN A 215 12.71 -19.46 -0.48
C ASN A 215 11.34 -19.86 -1.05
N ILE A 216 10.59 -20.65 -0.28
CA ILE A 216 9.28 -21.21 -0.66
C ILE A 216 8.28 -20.11 -1.06
N TRP A 217 8.20 -19.01 -0.30
CA TRP A 217 7.33 -17.87 -0.64
C TRP A 217 7.79 -17.15 -1.90
N GLY A 218 9.10 -16.94 -2.03
CA GLY A 218 9.70 -16.39 -3.24
C GLY A 218 9.31 -17.19 -4.49
N LEU A 219 9.48 -18.51 -4.43
CA LEU A 219 9.09 -19.44 -5.49
C LEU A 219 7.61 -19.32 -5.83
N THR A 220 6.71 -19.34 -4.84
CA THR A 220 5.27 -19.22 -5.05
C THR A 220 4.86 -17.89 -5.71
N PHE A 221 5.38 -16.76 -5.22
CA PHE A 221 5.05 -15.45 -5.77
C PHE A 221 5.64 -15.25 -7.17
N ARG A 222 6.86 -15.72 -7.41
CA ARG A 222 7.46 -15.70 -8.76
C ARG A 222 6.68 -16.57 -9.73
N ALA A 223 6.29 -17.77 -9.30
CA ALA A 223 5.45 -18.67 -10.08
C ALA A 223 4.13 -18.01 -10.48
N TYR A 224 3.45 -17.37 -9.51
CA TYR A 224 2.21 -16.65 -9.77
C TYR A 224 2.38 -15.55 -10.82
N VAL A 225 3.42 -14.72 -10.70
CA VAL A 225 3.71 -13.67 -11.69
C VAL A 225 3.95 -14.24 -13.08
N LEU A 226 4.71 -15.34 -13.18
CA LEU A 226 4.99 -16.00 -14.46
C LEU A 226 3.76 -16.65 -15.08
N LEU A 227 2.86 -17.21 -14.27
CA LEU A 227 1.63 -17.86 -14.76
C LEU A 227 0.57 -16.86 -15.23
N THR A 228 0.63 -15.63 -14.76
CA THR A 228 -0.34 -14.56 -15.03
C THR A 228 0.17 -13.54 -16.06
N THR A 229 1.34 -13.76 -16.66
CA THR A 229 1.83 -12.93 -17.77
C THR A 229 0.90 -13.03 -18.98
N GLU A 230 0.65 -11.90 -19.65
CA GLU A 230 -0.24 -11.81 -20.82
C GLU A 230 0.15 -12.81 -21.94
N ASP A 231 -0.86 -13.32 -22.64
CA ASP A 231 -0.74 -14.33 -23.68
C ASP A 231 -0.12 -13.77 -24.97
N THR A 232 1.20 -13.72 -25.00
CA THR A 232 2.02 -13.47 -26.18
C THR A 232 2.68 -14.78 -26.64
N SER A 233 3.20 -14.85 -27.87
CA SER A 233 3.89 -16.06 -28.36
C SER A 233 5.10 -16.49 -27.51
N GLU A 234 5.67 -15.56 -26.73
CA GLU A 234 6.77 -15.81 -25.78
C GLU A 234 6.29 -16.20 -24.37
N SER A 235 4.98 -16.19 -24.10
CA SER A 235 4.42 -16.44 -22.77
C SER A 235 4.39 -17.92 -22.38
N ILE A 236 4.30 -18.84 -23.35
CA ILE A 236 4.14 -20.28 -23.05
C ILE A 236 5.35 -20.84 -22.30
N PRO A 237 6.62 -20.61 -22.73
CA PRO A 237 7.80 -21.04 -21.97
C PRO A 237 7.88 -20.40 -20.58
N LEU A 238 7.47 -19.13 -20.43
CA LEU A 238 7.45 -18.42 -19.16
C LEU A 238 6.42 -19.01 -18.19
N ARG A 239 5.20 -19.28 -18.66
CA ARG A 239 4.15 -19.92 -17.84
C ARG A 239 4.51 -21.36 -17.50
N ALA A 240 5.14 -22.10 -18.41
CA ALA A 240 5.66 -23.44 -18.11
C ALA A 240 6.72 -23.40 -17.00
N HIS A 241 7.63 -22.42 -17.04
CA HIS A 241 8.57 -22.19 -15.95
C HIS A 241 7.85 -21.83 -14.64
N GLY A 242 6.83 -20.97 -14.70
CA GLY A 242 5.97 -20.65 -13.55
C GLY A 242 5.33 -21.89 -12.92
N LEU A 243 4.84 -22.82 -13.74
CA LEU A 243 4.26 -24.08 -13.27
C LEU A 243 5.28 -24.98 -12.57
N ILE A 244 6.52 -25.03 -13.07
CA ILE A 244 7.61 -25.78 -12.43
C ILE A 244 7.88 -25.21 -11.04
N LEU A 245 8.06 -23.90 -10.92
CA LEU A 245 8.30 -23.22 -9.65
C LEU A 245 7.12 -23.41 -8.68
N LEU A 246 5.88 -23.34 -9.18
CA LEU A 246 4.68 -23.57 -8.37
C LEU A 246 4.65 -25.00 -7.82
N THR A 247 4.96 -25.97 -8.67
CA THR A 247 4.97 -27.39 -8.28
C THR A 247 6.04 -27.65 -7.23
N GLN A 248 7.25 -27.10 -7.40
CA GLN A 248 8.33 -27.18 -6.40
C GLN A 248 7.90 -26.58 -5.05
N ALA A 249 7.27 -25.40 -5.06
CA ALA A 249 6.78 -24.78 -3.84
C ALA A 249 5.66 -25.60 -3.17
N ALA A 250 4.74 -26.16 -3.95
CA ALA A 250 3.67 -27.03 -3.46
C ALA A 250 4.21 -28.34 -2.86
N GLU A 251 5.23 -28.93 -3.49
CA GLU A 251 5.90 -30.14 -2.98
C GLU A 251 6.54 -29.90 -1.62
N ARG A 252 7.15 -28.71 -1.44
CA ARG A 252 7.79 -28.26 -0.19
C ARG A 252 6.82 -27.70 0.86
N GLY A 253 5.52 -27.76 0.61
CA GLY A 253 4.49 -27.42 1.61
C GLY A 253 4.03 -25.96 1.61
N SER A 254 4.20 -25.23 0.51
CA SER A 254 3.50 -23.94 0.36
C SER A 254 2.00 -24.17 0.18
N ASP A 255 1.21 -23.71 1.15
CA ASP A 255 -0.26 -23.76 1.08
C ASP A 255 -0.80 -23.03 -0.14
N LEU A 256 -0.29 -21.83 -0.38
CA LEU A 256 -0.71 -21.00 -1.51
C LEU A 256 -0.38 -21.69 -2.83
N ALA A 257 0.81 -22.30 -2.95
CA ALA A 257 1.16 -23.04 -4.16
C ALA A 257 0.28 -24.29 -4.33
N CYS A 258 -0.01 -25.01 -3.24
CA CYS A 258 -0.91 -26.16 -3.26
C CYS A 258 -2.33 -25.75 -3.69
N TYR A 259 -2.85 -24.64 -3.15
CA TYR A 259 -4.14 -24.10 -3.56
C TYR A 259 -4.16 -23.74 -5.05
N LEU A 260 -3.20 -22.94 -5.51
CA LEU A 260 -3.11 -22.50 -6.91
C LEU A 260 -2.99 -23.69 -7.86
N LEU A 261 -2.11 -24.66 -7.55
CA LEU A 261 -1.94 -25.85 -8.36
C LEU A 261 -3.18 -26.74 -8.35
N GLY A 262 -3.87 -26.84 -7.21
CA GLY A 262 -5.14 -27.53 -7.08
C GLY A 262 -6.23 -26.95 -7.97
N MET A 263 -6.37 -25.62 -7.98
CA MET A 263 -7.32 -24.90 -8.84
C MET A 263 -6.95 -25.05 -10.33
N MET A 264 -5.66 -24.98 -10.68
CA MET A 264 -5.22 -25.20 -12.06
C MET A 264 -5.59 -26.60 -12.58
N TYR A 265 -5.51 -27.64 -11.74
CA TYR A 265 -5.99 -28.97 -12.09
C TYR A 265 -7.52 -29.08 -12.10
N ALA A 266 -8.24 -28.31 -11.29
CA ALA A 266 -9.69 -28.30 -11.24
C ALA A 266 -10.29 -27.72 -12.53
N ASP A 267 -9.71 -26.64 -13.04
CA ASP A 267 -10.16 -25.95 -14.24
C ASP A 267 -9.60 -26.63 -15.50
N GLY A 268 -8.31 -27.00 -15.48
CA GLY A 268 -7.58 -27.39 -16.68
C GLY A 268 -7.29 -26.20 -17.60
N ASN A 269 -6.15 -26.23 -18.29
CA ASN A 269 -5.75 -25.21 -19.27
C ASN A 269 -4.70 -25.78 -20.25
N ASP A 270 -4.14 -24.91 -21.09
CA ASP A 270 -3.14 -25.29 -22.10
C ASP A 270 -1.85 -25.90 -21.51
N LEU A 271 -1.58 -25.71 -20.21
CA LEU A 271 -0.39 -26.21 -19.52
C LEU A 271 -0.67 -27.48 -18.72
N LEU A 272 -1.89 -27.64 -18.19
CA LEU A 272 -2.29 -28.77 -17.36
C LEU A 272 -3.68 -29.29 -17.76
N PRO A 273 -3.83 -30.59 -18.06
CA PRO A 273 -5.14 -31.17 -18.28
C PRO A 273 -5.96 -31.17 -16.99
N GLN A 274 -7.28 -31.03 -17.14
CA GLN A 274 -8.21 -31.12 -16.02
C GLN A 274 -8.08 -32.48 -15.32
N SER A 275 -7.99 -32.48 -13.99
CA SER A 275 -7.90 -33.69 -13.17
C SER A 275 -8.46 -33.47 -11.78
N LYS A 276 -9.71 -33.89 -11.57
CA LYS A 276 -10.39 -33.85 -10.25
C LYS A 276 -9.57 -34.54 -9.15
N LYS A 277 -8.91 -35.67 -9.46
CA LYS A 277 -8.07 -36.41 -8.52
C LYS A 277 -6.85 -35.61 -8.07
N ARG A 278 -6.13 -34.97 -9.01
CA ARG A 278 -4.94 -34.15 -8.67
C ARG A 278 -5.36 -32.84 -7.99
N ALA A 279 -6.43 -32.21 -8.45
CA ALA A 279 -7.03 -31.06 -7.80
C ALA A 279 -7.31 -31.34 -6.32
N ALA A 280 -8.05 -32.41 -6.03
CA ALA A 280 -8.35 -32.81 -4.66
C ALA A 280 -7.11 -33.12 -3.82
N HIS A 281 -6.08 -33.74 -4.41
CA HIS A 281 -4.83 -34.03 -3.72
C HIS A 281 -4.12 -32.74 -3.26
N PHE A 282 -3.90 -31.78 -4.14
CA PHE A 282 -3.21 -30.53 -3.80
C PHE A 282 -4.05 -29.61 -2.92
N LEU A 283 -5.37 -29.53 -3.14
CA LEU A 283 -6.26 -28.75 -2.27
C LEU A 283 -6.29 -29.30 -0.84
N LYS A 284 -6.34 -30.63 -0.67
CA LYS A 284 -6.22 -31.25 0.67
C LYS A 284 -4.86 -30.97 1.30
N LYS A 285 -3.79 -31.03 0.51
CA LYS A 285 -2.42 -30.76 0.97
C LYS A 285 -2.27 -29.33 1.51
N GLY A 286 -2.83 -28.32 0.82
CA GLY A 286 -2.78 -26.92 1.25
C GLY A 286 -3.72 -26.55 2.41
N LEU A 287 -4.57 -27.48 2.86
CA LEU A 287 -5.50 -27.30 3.98
C LEU A 287 -5.06 -28.02 5.28
N GLY A 288 -3.93 -28.75 5.26
CA GLY A 288 -3.45 -29.51 6.42
C GLY A 288 -2.98 -28.63 7.60
N GLU A 289 -2.91 -29.19 8.81
CA GLU A 289 -2.59 -28.46 10.06
C GLU A 289 -1.16 -27.88 10.12
N SER A 290 -0.25 -28.35 9.28
CA SER A 290 1.13 -27.81 9.12
C SER A 290 1.22 -26.59 8.19
N ALA A 291 0.06 -26.08 7.77
CA ALA A 291 -0.13 -24.94 6.90
C ALA A 291 0.55 -23.66 7.44
N VAL A 292 1.73 -23.33 6.90
CA VAL A 292 2.38 -22.04 7.16
C VAL A 292 1.52 -20.95 6.53
N SER A 293 0.88 -20.15 7.39
CA SER A 293 -0.11 -19.12 7.05
C SER A 293 0.15 -18.42 5.72
N ILE A 294 -0.85 -18.49 4.85
CA ILE A 294 -0.83 -18.21 3.40
C ILE A 294 -0.16 -16.89 3.00
N VAL A 295 -0.09 -15.86 3.83
CA VAL A 295 0.78 -14.66 3.64
C VAL A 295 0.91 -13.88 4.96
N CYS A 296 0.69 -14.47 6.15
CA CYS A 296 0.69 -13.64 7.37
C CYS A 296 2.14 -13.38 7.83
N PRO A 297 2.61 -12.12 7.95
CA PRO A 297 3.82 -11.87 8.71
C PRO A 297 3.58 -12.33 10.17
N PRO A 298 4.55 -13.00 10.80
CA PRO A 298 4.42 -13.42 12.18
C PRO A 298 4.75 -12.24 13.10
N THR A 299 3.85 -11.26 13.27
CA THR A 299 3.92 -10.27 14.37
C THR A 299 2.62 -9.47 14.49
N GLU A 300 1.95 -9.61 15.65
CA GLU A 300 1.14 -8.62 16.39
C GLU A 300 0.00 -7.80 15.74
N ILE A 301 -0.22 -7.84 14.42
CA ILE A 301 -1.25 -6.99 13.76
C ILE A 301 -2.59 -7.72 13.57
N CYS A 302 -2.59 -9.05 13.53
CA CYS A 302 -3.80 -9.86 13.31
C CYS A 302 -4.20 -10.58 14.59
N THR A 303 -5.08 -9.97 15.39
CA THR A 303 -5.79 -10.65 16.47
C THR A 303 -7.01 -11.38 15.91
N GLU A 304 -7.58 -12.34 16.67
CA GLU A 304 -8.82 -13.04 16.27
C GLU A 304 -9.98 -12.07 15.97
N SER A 305 -9.95 -10.86 16.55
CA SER A 305 -10.97 -9.83 16.40
C SER A 305 -10.74 -8.85 15.24
N HIS A 306 -9.51 -8.73 14.71
CA HIS A 306 -9.19 -7.83 13.58
C HIS A 306 -8.27 -8.54 12.57
N LYS A 307 -8.89 -9.16 11.56
CA LYS A 307 -8.16 -9.78 10.45
C LYS A 307 -7.72 -8.70 9.47
N CYS A 308 -6.44 -8.66 9.11
CA CYS A 308 -6.01 -7.83 7.99
C CYS A 308 -6.61 -8.36 6.66
N ASN A 309 -6.67 -7.52 5.63
CA ASN A 309 -7.19 -7.90 4.30
C ASN A 309 -6.50 -9.16 3.72
N VAL A 310 -5.23 -9.36 4.05
CA VAL A 310 -4.44 -10.54 3.66
C VAL A 310 -4.94 -11.82 4.36
N CYS A 311 -5.33 -11.74 5.64
CA CYS A 311 -5.96 -12.84 6.37
C CYS A 311 -7.37 -13.15 5.85
N LEU A 312 -8.14 -12.12 5.46
CA LEU A 312 -9.47 -12.31 4.89
C LEU A 312 -9.40 -13.05 3.54
N PHE A 313 -8.43 -12.69 2.70
CA PHE A 313 -8.18 -13.39 1.43
C PHE A 313 -7.80 -14.87 1.64
N CYS A 314 -6.92 -15.15 2.60
CA CYS A 314 -6.56 -16.51 3.00
C CYS A 314 -7.80 -17.34 3.40
N ASP A 315 -8.68 -16.76 4.22
CA ASP A 315 -9.91 -17.42 4.65
C ASP A 315 -10.87 -17.70 3.48
N ILE A 316 -11.01 -16.77 2.54
CA ILE A 316 -11.83 -16.95 1.34
C ILE A 316 -11.31 -18.12 0.53
N LYS A 317 -10.00 -18.18 0.25
CA LYS A 317 -9.40 -19.26 -0.55
C LYS A 317 -9.50 -20.63 0.13
N ARG A 318 -9.36 -20.66 1.46
CA ARG A 318 -9.60 -21.89 2.25
C ARG A 318 -11.07 -22.34 2.18
N LYS A 319 -12.03 -21.42 2.19
CA LYS A 319 -13.46 -21.73 2.03
C LYS A 319 -13.76 -22.28 0.63
N GLU A 320 -13.28 -21.62 -0.41
CA GLU A 320 -13.43 -22.07 -1.81
C GLU A 320 -12.87 -23.49 -2.00
N ALA A 321 -11.66 -23.75 -1.48
CA ALA A 321 -11.04 -25.07 -1.55
C ALA A 321 -11.88 -26.16 -0.84
N LYS A 322 -12.42 -25.85 0.35
CA LYS A 322 -13.30 -26.77 1.09
C LYS A 322 -14.61 -27.02 0.35
N GLU A 323 -15.18 -26.00 -0.27
CA GLU A 323 -16.42 -26.11 -1.03
C GLU A 323 -16.25 -26.99 -2.27
N TYR A 324 -15.18 -26.78 -3.04
CA TYR A 324 -14.83 -27.64 -4.17
C TYR A 324 -14.63 -29.11 -3.74
N LEU A 325 -13.90 -29.32 -2.64
CA LEU A 325 -13.69 -30.67 -2.10
C LEU A 325 -15.00 -31.34 -1.68
N LYS A 326 -15.98 -30.57 -1.18
CA LYS A 326 -17.31 -31.07 -0.84
C LYS A 326 -18.08 -31.49 -2.09
N GLN A 327 -18.10 -30.65 -3.12
CA GLN A 327 -18.74 -30.96 -4.40
C GLN A 327 -18.21 -32.28 -5.00
N LEU A 328 -16.91 -32.52 -4.92
CA LEU A 328 -16.31 -33.77 -5.39
C LEU A 328 -16.74 -35.03 -4.62
N VAL A 329 -17.12 -34.89 -3.34
CA VAL A 329 -17.64 -36.00 -2.52
C VAL A 329 -19.09 -36.28 -2.87
N ASP A 330 -19.86 -35.24 -3.17
CA ASP A 330 -21.28 -35.35 -3.54
C ASP A 330 -21.50 -35.91 -4.98
N GLU A 331 -20.45 -35.97 -5.80
CA GLU A 331 -20.46 -36.52 -7.18
C GLU A 331 -20.12 -38.03 -7.29
N VAL A 332 -19.74 -38.69 -6.19
CA VAL A 332 -19.32 -40.12 -6.15
C VAL A 332 -20.41 -41.00 -5.55
#